data_AF-A0A7Z3BN54-F1
#
_entry.id   AF-A0A7Z3BN54-F1
#
_cell.length_a   1.000
_cell.length_b   1.000
_cell.length_c   1.000
_cell.angle_alpha   90.00
_cell.angle_beta   90.00
_cell.angle_gamma   90.00
#
_symmetry.space_group_name_H-M   'P 1'
#
loop_
_entity.id
_entity.type
_entity.pdbx_description
1 polymer ?
#
loop_
_entity_poly.entity_id
_entity_poly.type
_entity_poly.pdbx_seq_one_letter_code
_entity_poly.pdbx_strand_id
1 'polypeptide(L)' 'MQQGEQVLMLEIGDCLRLEDGTEICVQRVRGDQVRLKILEAGESQRERRGAWWRSLLPRALRSV' A
#
# COMPACT_ATOMS: atom_id res chain seq x y z
N MET A 1 -8.01 23.25 -17.85
CA MET A 1 -7.28 22.61 -16.73
C MET A 1 -5.89 22.25 -17.25
N GLN A 2 -4.84 23.03 -16.95
CA GLN A 2 -3.47 22.61 -17.28
C GLN A 2 -3.05 21.59 -16.22
N GLN A 3 -2.92 20.31 -16.58
CA GLN A 3 -2.27 19.32 -15.72
C GLN A 3 -0.77 19.64 -15.71
N GLY A 4 -0.32 20.33 -14.66
CA GLY A 4 1.11 20.47 -14.39
C GLY A 4 1.69 19.12 -13.99
N GLU A 5 2.84 18.75 -14.55
CA GLU A 5 3.60 17.60 -14.10
C GLU A 5 3.99 17.82 -12.63
N GLN A 6 3.56 16.92 -11.75
CA GLN A 6 3.97 16.92 -10.35
C GLN A 6 4.95 15.76 -10.14
N VAL A 7 6.20 16.09 -9.86
CA VAL A 7 7.24 15.10 -9.57
C VAL A 7 7.27 14.85 -8.07
N LEU A 8 7.07 13.59 -7.69
CA LEU A 8 7.11 13.13 -6.30
C LEU A 8 8.26 12.14 -6.13
N MET A 9 9.04 12.30 -5.07
CA MET A 9 10.05 11.31 -4.66
C MET A 9 9.44 10.41 -3.61
N LEU A 10 9.43 9.10 -3.86
CA LEU A 10 8.86 8.09 -2.98
C LEU A 10 9.90 7.02 -2.68
N GLU A 11 10.04 6.66 -1.41
CA GLU A 11 10.92 5.60 -0.94
C GLU A 11 10.16 4.28 -0.75
N ILE A 12 10.90 3.18 -0.54
CA ILE A 12 10.30 1.88 -0.23
C ILE A 12 9.57 1.98 1.12
N GLY A 13 8.27 1.69 1.12
CA GLY A 13 7.39 1.82 2.28
C GLY A 13 6.46 3.03 2.21
N ASP A 14 6.73 4.01 1.35
CA ASP A 14 5.89 5.18 1.18
C ASP A 14 4.58 4.83 0.47
N CYS A 15 3.52 5.56 0.82
CA CYS A 15 2.21 5.47 0.20
C CYS A 15 1.72 6.87 -0.20
N LEU A 16 1.38 7.03 -1.48
CA LEU A 16 0.70 8.21 -2.01
C LEU A 16 -0.81 7.98 -1.95
N ARG A 17 -1.55 8.91 -1.36
CA ARG A 17 -3.02 8.87 -1.36
C ARG A 17 -3.58 9.91 -2.33
N LEU A 18 -4.41 9.44 -3.25
CA LEU A 18 -5.12 10.27 -4.21
C LEU A 18 -6.43 10.81 -3.61
N GLU A 19 -6.99 11.83 -4.25
CA GLU A 19 -8.22 12.50 -3.80
C GLU A 19 -9.44 11.56 -3.76
N ASP A 20 -9.50 10.60 -4.68
CA ASP A 20 -10.54 9.56 -4.76
C ASP A 20 -10.42 8.51 -3.64
N GLY A 21 -9.38 8.57 -2.81
CA GLY A 21 -9.12 7.65 -1.72
C GLY A 21 -8.29 6.42 -2.11
N THR A 22 -7.85 6.32 -3.37
CA THR A 22 -6.90 5.29 -3.82
C THR A 22 -5.53 5.52 -3.17
N GLU A 23 -4.89 4.45 -2.69
CA GLU A 23 -3.58 4.49 -2.05
C GLU A 23 -2.57 3.69 -2.90
N ILE A 24 -1.47 4.32 -3.29
CA ILE A 24 -0.40 3.72 -4.10
C ILE A 24 0.84 3.62 -3.22
N CYS A 25 1.21 2.40 -2.83
CA CYS A 25 2.37 2.14 -1.98
C CYS A 25 3.54 1.54 -2.74
N VAL A 26 4.75 2.04 -2.49
CA VAL A 26 6.00 1.48 -3.02
C VAL A 26 6.42 0.30 -2.15
N GLN A 27 6.31 -0.93 -2.68
CA GLN A 27 6.67 -2.13 -1.91
C GLN A 27 8.12 -2.54 -2.08
N ARG A 28 8.66 -2.40 -3.29
CA ARG A 28 10.01 -2.84 -3.61
C ARG A 28 10.51 -2.16 -4.87
N VAL A 29 11.80 -1.84 -4.89
CA VAL A 29 12.54 -1.45 -6.09
C VAL A 29 13.55 -2.55 -6.43
N ARG A 30 13.66 -2.92 -7.70
CA ARG A 30 14.65 -3.87 -8.24
C ARG A 30 15.19 -3.31 -9.56
N GLY A 31 16.36 -2.67 -9.51
CA GLY A 31 16.90 -1.99 -10.69
C GLY A 31 15.97 -0.87 -11.14
N ASP A 32 15.48 -0.97 -12.38
CA ASP A 32 14.51 -0.08 -13.01
C ASP A 32 13.04 -0.46 -12.74
N GLN A 33 12.79 -1.61 -12.11
CA GLN A 33 11.44 -2.08 -11.83
C GLN A 33 10.98 -1.67 -10.43
N VAL A 34 9.78 -1.13 -10.36
CA VAL A 34 9.11 -0.79 -9.10
C VAL A 34 7.88 -1.67 -8.92
N ARG A 35 7.81 -2.39 -7.80
CA ARG A 35 6.59 -3.09 -7.38
C ARG A 35 5.73 -2.12 -6.58
N LEU A 36 4.61 -1.73 -7.17
CA LEU A 36 3.60 -0.91 -6.53
C LEU A 36 2.46 -1.80 -5.99
N LYS A 37 1.86 -1.38 -4.88
CA LYS A 37 0.59 -1.89 -4.40
C LYS A 37 -0.43 -0.77 -4.51
N ILE A 38 -1.47 -0.98 -5.30
CA ILE A 38 -2.59 -0.06 -5.44
C ILE A 38 -3.72 -0.64 -4.60
N LEU A 39 -4.26 0.17 -3.69
CA LEU A 39 -5.38 -0.16 -2.82
C LEU A 39 -6.51 0.79 -3.16
N GLU A 40 -7.66 0.26 -3.56
CA GLU A 40 -8.83 1.10 -3.81
C GLU A 40 -9.39 1.67 -2.51
N ALA A 41 -10.17 2.75 -2.62
CA ALA A 41 -10.81 3.40 -1.49
C ALA A 41 -11.61 2.39 -0.64
N GLY A 42 -11.16 2.18 0.59
CA GLY A 42 -11.78 1.24 1.55
C GLY A 42 -11.05 -0.11 1.70
N GLU A 43 -10.22 -0.53 0.74
CA GLU A 43 -9.42 -1.74 0.86
C GLU A 43 -8.28 -1.59 1.87
N SER A 44 -7.69 -0.39 1.97
CA SER A 44 -6.66 -0.08 2.97
C SER A 44 -7.17 -0.29 4.41
N GLN A 45 -8.43 0.08 4.69
CA GLN A 45 -9.04 -0.21 5.99
C GLN A 45 -9.30 -1.71 6.20
N ARG A 46 -9.77 -2.41 5.16
CA ARG A 46 -10.01 -3.86 5.21
C ARG A 46 -8.73 -4.64 5.46
N GLU A 47 -7.61 -4.23 4.88
CA GLU A 47 -6.31 -4.85 5.10
C GLU A 47 -5.74 -4.55 6.49
N ARG A 48 -5.86 -3.30 6.98
CA ARG A 48 -5.44 -2.97 8.36
C ARG A 48 -6.25 -3.75 9.40
N ARG A 49 -7.57 -3.89 9.20
CA ARG A 49 -8.42 -4.78 10.00
C ARG A 49 -7.99 -6.25 9.82
N GLY A 50 -7.70 -6.64 8.58
CA GLY A 50 -7.01 -7.85 8.10
C GLY A 50 -5.82 -8.31 8.95
N ALA A 51 -4.90 -7.38 9.17
CA ALA A 51 -3.68 -7.61 9.91
C ALA A 51 -3.92 -7.67 11.43
N TRP A 52 -4.91 -6.94 11.94
CA TRP A 52 -5.20 -6.88 13.37
C TRP A 52 -5.72 -8.22 13.93
N TRP A 53 -6.61 -8.95 13.23
CA TRP A 53 -6.99 -10.30 13.67
C TRP A 53 -5.82 -11.29 13.56
N ARG A 54 -4.94 -11.13 12.57
CA ARG A 54 -3.72 -11.96 12.46
C ARG A 54 -2.72 -11.73 13.60
N SER A 55 -2.75 -10.57 14.26
CA SER A 55 -1.96 -10.33 15.48
C SER A 55 -2.62 -10.85 16.77
N LEU A 56 -3.92 -11.16 16.74
CA LEU A 56 -4.67 -11.76 17.85
C LEU A 56 -4.76 -13.30 17.75
N LEU A 57 -4.47 -13.87 16.58
CA LEU A 57 -4.39 -15.32 16.42
C LEU A 57 -3.14 -15.85 17.14
N PRO A 58 -3.28 -16.86 18.03
CA PRO A 58 -2.13 -17.52 18.63
C PRO A 58 -1.20 -18.02 17.53
N ARG A 59 0.12 -17.92 17.76
CA ARG A 59 1.20 -18.29 16.81
C ARG A 59 1.07 -19.68 16.17
N ALA A 60 0.25 -20.57 16.71
CA ALA A 60 0.08 -21.96 16.28
C ALA A 60 -0.64 -22.14 14.93
N LEU A 61 -1.36 -21.14 14.40
CA LEU A 61 -2.15 -21.27 13.16
C LEU A 61 -1.50 -20.62 11.92
N ARG A 62 -0.23 -20.23 12.00
CA ARG A 62 0.45 -19.46 10.93
C ARG A 62 1.09 -20.33 9.83
N SER A 63 0.87 -21.64 9.85
CA SER A 63 1.55 -22.62 8.98
C SER A 63 0.58 -23.67 8.44
N VAL A 64 -0.42 -23.24 7.67
CA VAL A 64 -1.10 -24.07 6.66
C VAL A 64 -1.38 -23.20 5.45
#